data_AF-A0A5A7U7M8-F1
#
_entry.id   AF-A0A5A7U7M8-F1
#
_cell.length_a   1.000
_cell.length_b   1.000
_cell.length_c   1.000
_cell.angle_alpha   90.00
_cell.angle_beta   90.00
_cell.angle_gamma   90.00
#
_symmetry.space_group_name_H-M   'P 1'
#
loop_
_entity.id
_entity.type
_entity.pdbx_description
1 polymer ?
#
loop_
_entity_poly.entity_id
_entity_poly.type
_entity_poly.pdbx_seq_one_letter_code
_entity_poly.pdbx_strand_id
1 'polypeptide(L)'
;MQVKEMLAELAMVESEIARLEIQITQLRKDLKIEQQHTTKSKQWSSEQQPQTNNNNKPPLNWNPISKTTFDTKALHFISKAIKGDYALNHHFKLDNSKNNELDPRDAKDSHHPLHEVKLHERSVSRKSGLLVASSPLRDPRHPSPKQRERNPLDIPLPKSMPMLTQAEENIQNWHPNKLSESIMKCLNFIYVRLLRASRTMELEKSGPISRSLHYSSLSSRSFRVENGLNSSLSAHKELRQQDPYGIFENEESIPRDIGPYKNLVIFTSTSMDPKSISSATFIPLMRKLRVLMSNLQKVDLRPLSYQQKLAFWINMYNACIMNGFLQYGVPSSPEKLATLMNKAMVNIGGNTINAQAIDHYILRKPMSINIEDDNKEAIVRKLYGLESSEPNVTFALCCGTRSSPAVRIYSGEGVVAELERSKLEYLQASVVVTSSKRVAVPELLIRSLPEFSSADMKTVVEWVCHQLPTSGSLRKSIVECFRGHPKTQPTIDTLSYDFEFQYLLPL
;
A
#
# COMPACT_ATOMS: atom_id res chain seq x y z
N MET A 1 47.51 23.28 -19.55
CA MET A 1 46.63 23.66 -18.42
C MET A 1 46.03 22.41 -17.79
N GLN A 2 45.19 21.67 -18.52
CA GLN A 2 44.52 20.41 -18.10
C GLN A 2 45.35 19.41 -17.26
N VAL A 3 46.63 19.14 -17.58
CA VAL A 3 47.44 18.18 -16.81
C VAL A 3 47.64 18.59 -15.35
N LYS A 4 47.73 19.90 -15.05
CA LYS A 4 47.84 20.38 -13.65
C LYS A 4 46.52 20.27 -12.89
N GLU A 5 45.41 20.30 -13.62
CA GLU A 5 44.04 20.23 -13.08
C GLU A 5 43.71 18.77 -12.68
N MET A 6 43.97 17.80 -13.57
CA MET A 6 43.85 16.38 -13.23
C MET A 6 44.76 15.94 -12.06
N LEU A 7 45.97 16.50 -11.95
CA LEU A 7 46.85 16.21 -10.80
C LEU A 7 46.31 16.80 -9.49
N ALA A 8 45.60 17.92 -9.53
CA ALA A 8 44.95 18.50 -8.36
C ALA A 8 43.70 17.70 -7.94
N GLU A 9 42.89 17.25 -8.91
CA GLU A 9 41.77 16.35 -8.65
C GLU A 9 42.23 15.00 -8.08
N LEU A 10 43.30 14.41 -8.63
CA LEU A 10 43.87 13.16 -8.14
C LEU A 10 44.34 13.29 -6.67
N ALA A 11 45.11 14.35 -6.36
CA ALA A 11 45.57 14.60 -4.99
C ALA A 11 44.42 14.87 -4.00
N MET A 12 43.30 15.46 -4.46
CA MET A 12 42.09 15.63 -3.66
C MET A 12 41.42 14.29 -3.35
N VAL A 13 41.29 13.42 -4.36
CA VAL A 13 40.71 12.07 -4.21
C VAL A 13 41.57 11.20 -3.28
N GLU A 14 42.89 11.21 -3.44
CA GLU A 14 43.83 10.50 -2.56
C GLU A 14 43.71 10.97 -1.09
N SER A 15 43.59 12.28 -0.88
CA SER A 15 43.41 12.87 0.45
C SER A 15 42.08 12.44 1.11
N GLU A 16 41.00 12.40 0.33
CA GLU A 16 39.68 11.98 0.83
C GLU A 16 39.61 10.47 1.10
N ILE A 17 40.27 9.63 0.29
CA ILE A 17 40.42 8.19 0.55
C ILE A 17 41.15 7.97 1.89
N ALA A 18 42.30 8.64 2.11
CA ALA A 18 43.03 8.53 3.36
C ALA A 18 42.18 8.98 4.58
N ARG A 19 41.37 10.03 4.42
CA ARG A 19 40.43 10.51 5.45
C ARG A 19 39.37 9.45 5.79
N LEU A 20 38.80 8.80 4.77
CA LEU A 20 37.79 7.75 4.93
C LEU A 20 38.37 6.47 5.55
N GLU A 21 39.60 6.07 5.21
CA GLU A 21 40.28 4.92 5.81
C GLU A 21 40.53 5.10 7.31
N ILE A 22 40.92 6.32 7.74
CA ILE A 22 41.04 6.67 9.15
C ILE A 22 39.67 6.56 9.85
N GLN A 23 38.61 7.09 9.22
CA GLN A 23 37.26 7.06 9.79
C GLN A 23 36.71 5.62 9.91
N ILE A 24 36.93 4.75 8.93
CA ILE A 24 36.59 3.32 8.98
C ILE A 24 37.40 2.61 10.08
N THR A 25 38.68 2.95 10.23
CA THR A 25 39.54 2.37 11.28
C THR A 25 39.08 2.76 12.67
N GLN A 26 38.59 3.98 12.87
CA GLN A 26 38.01 4.42 14.14
C GLN A 26 36.69 3.69 14.44
N LEU A 27 35.75 3.63 13.48
CA LEU A 27 34.48 2.91 13.64
C LEU A 27 34.70 1.41 13.97
N ARG A 28 35.74 0.79 13.40
CA ARG A 28 36.14 -0.60 13.72
C ARG A 28 36.74 -0.76 15.14
N LYS A 29 37.35 0.28 15.70
CA LYS A 29 37.78 0.28 17.12
C LYS A 29 36.59 0.45 18.04
N ASP A 30 35.70 1.39 17.74
CA ASP A 30 34.52 1.67 18.56
C ASP A 30 33.58 0.44 18.63
N LEU A 31 33.35 -0.24 17.50
CA LEU A 31 32.62 -1.50 17.44
C LEU A 31 33.26 -2.62 18.29
N LYS A 32 34.60 -2.70 18.33
CA LYS A 32 35.31 -3.68 19.19
C LYS A 32 35.16 -3.35 20.67
N ILE A 33 35.14 -2.07 21.04
CA ILE A 33 34.88 -1.63 22.42
C ILE A 33 33.45 -2.01 22.81
N GLU A 34 32.46 -1.72 21.96
CA GLU A 34 31.06 -2.08 22.20
C GLU A 34 30.84 -3.60 22.34
N GLN A 35 31.53 -4.41 21.52
CA GLN A 35 31.55 -5.87 21.65
C GLN A 35 32.17 -6.35 22.98
N GLN A 36 33.22 -5.68 23.48
CA GLN A 36 33.80 -6.01 24.79
C GLN A 36 32.89 -5.62 25.96
N HIS A 37 32.20 -4.48 25.87
CA HIS A 37 31.21 -4.05 26.88
C HIS A 37 30.01 -5.02 26.94
N THR A 38 29.47 -5.44 25.79
CA THR A 38 28.38 -6.43 25.73
C THR A 38 28.81 -7.83 26.18
N THR A 39 30.09 -8.19 26.04
CA THR A 39 30.62 -9.47 26.56
C THR A 39 30.80 -9.45 28.08
N LYS A 40 31.36 -8.38 28.66
CA LYS A 40 31.49 -8.25 30.13
C LYS A 40 30.13 -8.19 30.84
N SER A 41 29.14 -7.55 30.23
CA SER A 41 27.76 -7.49 30.76
C SER A 41 27.11 -8.89 30.91
N LYS A 42 27.51 -9.88 30.10
CA LYS A 42 27.01 -11.27 30.22
C LYS A 42 27.69 -12.06 31.35
N GLN A 43 28.90 -11.69 31.76
CA GLN A 43 29.65 -12.44 32.77
C GLN A 43 29.13 -12.18 34.19
N TRP A 44 28.69 -10.96 34.50
CA TRP A 44 28.08 -10.62 35.79
C TRP A 44 26.69 -11.25 36.03
N SER A 45 26.05 -11.84 35.01
CA SER A 45 24.75 -12.50 35.15
C SER A 45 24.83 -13.98 35.51
N SER A 46 26.03 -14.54 35.69
CA SER A 46 26.25 -15.99 35.87
C SER A 46 26.46 -16.45 37.32
N GLU A 47 26.56 -15.53 38.29
CA GLU A 47 26.87 -15.84 39.70
C GLU A 47 25.71 -15.48 40.64
N GLN A 48 24.55 -16.13 40.46
CA GLN A 48 23.51 -16.27 41.49
C GLN A 48 22.36 -17.21 41.05
N GLN A 49 22.41 -18.48 41.45
CA GLN A 49 21.24 -19.24 41.96
C GLN A 49 21.63 -20.63 42.50
N PRO A 50 20.95 -21.16 43.55
CA PRO A 50 21.22 -22.48 44.12
C PRO A 50 20.39 -23.61 43.48
N GLN A 51 20.80 -24.87 43.72
CA GLN A 51 20.29 -26.07 43.05
C GLN A 51 18.97 -26.64 43.61
N THR A 52 18.12 -27.18 42.72
CA THR A 52 17.25 -28.35 42.99
C THR A 52 17.09 -29.23 41.73
N ASN A 53 17.05 -30.56 41.93
CA ASN A 53 16.93 -31.58 40.86
C ASN A 53 15.47 -31.82 40.42
N ASN A 54 15.22 -32.03 39.11
CA ASN A 54 14.69 -33.31 38.57
C ASN A 54 14.57 -33.34 37.02
N ASN A 55 14.43 -34.55 36.46
CA ASN A 55 14.76 -34.90 35.07
C ASN A 55 13.62 -34.81 34.02
N ASN A 56 14.06 -34.80 32.74
CA ASN A 56 13.42 -35.28 31.49
C ASN A 56 12.60 -34.33 30.58
N LYS A 57 13.27 -33.68 29.60
CA LYS A 57 13.15 -33.90 28.12
C LYS A 57 13.91 -32.83 27.28
N PRO A 58 14.33 -33.11 26.02
CA PRO A 58 15.20 -32.25 25.19
C PRO A 58 14.38 -31.43 24.13
N PRO A 59 14.95 -30.52 23.31
CA PRO A 59 14.72 -29.09 23.50
C PRO A 59 13.97 -28.38 22.36
N LEU A 60 13.15 -27.39 22.73
CA LEU A 60 12.67 -26.32 21.85
C LEU A 60 13.14 -24.98 22.44
N ASN A 61 14.02 -24.27 21.72
CA ASN A 61 14.65 -23.07 22.23
C ASN A 61 14.03 -21.80 21.61
N TRP A 62 13.15 -21.14 22.37
CA TRP A 62 12.73 -19.76 22.14
C TRP A 62 12.87 -18.98 23.45
N ASN A 63 13.71 -17.95 23.45
CA ASN A 63 13.99 -17.13 24.63
C ASN A 63 12.78 -16.26 25.02
N PRO A 64 12.38 -16.20 26.31
CA PRO A 64 11.43 -15.22 26.78
C PRO A 64 12.06 -13.82 26.91
N ILE A 65 11.27 -12.80 26.59
CA ILE A 65 11.67 -11.39 26.57
C ILE A 65 11.97 -10.90 28.00
N SER A 66 13.13 -10.24 28.18
CA SER A 66 13.50 -9.58 29.43
C SER A 66 12.64 -8.35 29.71
N LYS A 67 12.13 -8.24 30.94
CA LYS A 67 11.53 -6.99 31.45
C LYS A 67 12.62 -5.91 31.52
N THR A 68 12.55 -4.91 30.65
CA THR A 68 13.34 -3.69 30.79
C THR A 68 12.73 -2.78 31.85
N THR A 69 13.51 -2.47 32.90
CA THR A 69 13.19 -1.40 33.85
C THR A 69 13.39 -0.06 33.15
N PHE A 70 12.31 0.68 32.89
CA PHE A 70 12.37 1.99 32.25
C PHE A 70 12.95 3.06 33.18
N ASP A 71 13.73 3.98 32.61
CA ASP A 71 14.31 5.13 33.32
C ASP A 71 13.21 6.02 33.92
N THR A 72 13.20 6.11 35.25
CA THR A 72 12.19 6.81 36.04
C THR A 72 12.06 8.29 35.67
N LYS A 73 13.12 8.91 35.14
CA LYS A 73 13.09 10.33 34.71
C LYS A 73 12.21 10.53 33.48
N ALA A 74 12.28 9.63 32.50
CA ALA A 74 11.46 9.73 31.29
C ALA A 74 9.95 9.57 31.61
N LEU A 75 9.61 8.64 32.50
CA LEU A 75 8.23 8.47 32.99
C LEU A 75 7.70 9.73 33.69
N HIS A 76 8.55 10.44 34.46
CA HIS A 76 8.16 11.66 35.15
C HIS A 76 7.76 12.78 34.18
N PHE A 77 8.55 13.03 33.12
CA PHE A 77 8.23 14.06 32.12
C PHE A 77 6.95 13.72 31.34
N ILE A 78 6.76 12.45 30.97
CA ILE A 78 5.53 11.99 30.29
C ILE A 78 4.31 12.18 31.21
N SER A 79 4.41 11.80 32.48
CA SER A 79 3.33 11.98 33.46
C SER A 79 2.98 13.45 33.70
N LYS A 80 3.99 14.34 33.70
CA LYS A 80 3.80 15.79 33.85
C LYS A 80 3.11 16.42 32.64
N ALA A 81 3.49 16.00 31.42
CA ALA A 81 2.84 16.44 30.18
C ALA A 81 1.37 16.00 30.10
N ILE A 82 1.03 14.80 30.59
CA ILE A 82 -0.35 14.27 30.62
C ILE A 82 -1.24 15.04 31.61
N LYS A 83 -0.68 15.61 32.69
CA LYS A 83 -1.46 16.36 33.70
C LYS A 83 -1.76 17.82 33.33
N GLY A 84 -1.17 18.37 32.28
CA GLY A 84 -1.53 19.69 31.75
C GLY A 84 -0.96 20.89 32.50
N ASP A 85 -0.07 20.70 33.48
CA ASP A 85 0.54 21.78 34.28
C ASP A 85 1.65 22.52 33.50
N TYR A 86 1.25 23.40 32.57
CA TYR A 86 2.15 24.38 31.95
C TYR A 86 1.98 25.76 32.61
N ALA A 87 2.78 26.03 33.65
CA ALA A 87 2.99 27.39 34.13
C ALA A 87 3.80 28.17 33.07
N LEU A 88 3.10 29.03 32.33
CA LEU A 88 3.65 29.78 31.22
C LEU A 88 4.46 30.97 31.73
N ASN A 89 5.76 30.76 31.99
CA ASN A 89 6.77 31.82 32.04
C ASN A 89 8.18 31.20 32.07
N HIS A 90 8.90 31.26 30.94
CA HIS A 90 10.31 31.64 30.98
C HIS A 90 10.74 32.20 29.62
N HIS A 91 11.05 33.50 29.64
CA HIS A 91 11.56 34.26 28.51
C HIS A 91 13.03 33.88 28.26
N PHE A 92 13.49 33.94 27.01
CA PHE A 92 14.90 33.76 26.67
C PHE A 92 15.78 34.75 27.44
N LYS A 93 16.87 34.27 28.05
CA LYS A 93 18.09 35.06 28.23
C LYS A 93 19.33 34.19 28.09
N LEU A 94 20.19 34.62 27.17
CA LEU A 94 21.57 34.22 27.01
C LEU A 94 22.38 35.01 28.06
N ASP A 95 23.17 34.34 28.89
CA ASP A 95 24.10 35.03 29.80
C ASP A 95 25.54 34.64 29.56
N ASN A 96 26.39 35.67 29.59
CA ASN A 96 27.82 35.62 29.35
C ASN A 96 28.46 36.58 30.37
N SER A 97 29.55 36.16 31.02
CA SER A 97 30.42 36.98 31.90
C SER A 97 29.94 37.38 33.31
N LYS A 98 30.48 36.65 34.31
CA LYS A 98 31.26 37.14 35.49
C LYS A 98 30.68 38.12 36.56
N ASN A 99 31.01 37.75 37.81
CA ASN A 99 31.36 38.55 39.01
C ASN A 99 30.32 38.78 40.15
N ASN A 100 30.75 38.30 41.33
CA ASN A 100 30.69 38.85 42.70
C ASN A 100 29.36 39.11 43.47
N GLU A 101 29.21 38.31 44.55
CA GLU A 101 29.01 38.70 45.98
C GLU A 101 27.70 39.30 46.55
N LEU A 102 27.36 38.77 47.76
CA LEU A 102 26.63 39.36 48.91
C LEU A 102 25.08 39.50 48.89
N ASP A 103 24.38 38.45 49.37
CA ASP A 103 23.63 38.34 50.65
C ASP A 103 22.86 39.57 51.27
N PRO A 104 21.85 39.41 52.15
CA PRO A 104 20.45 38.99 51.87
C PRO A 104 19.39 39.90 52.60
N ARG A 105 18.17 39.37 52.87
CA ARG A 105 17.03 39.91 53.69
C ARG A 105 16.01 40.80 52.95
N ASP A 106 14.73 40.90 53.31
CA ASP A 106 13.89 40.22 54.34
C ASP A 106 12.38 40.26 53.94
N ALA A 107 11.54 39.48 54.66
CA ALA A 107 10.14 39.75 55.11
C ALA A 107 9.21 40.80 54.41
N LYS A 108 7.86 40.71 54.34
CA LYS A 108 6.83 39.91 55.06
C LYS A 108 5.40 40.18 54.50
N ASP A 109 4.41 39.33 54.85
CA ASP A 109 3.00 39.59 55.28
C ASP A 109 2.15 40.77 54.71
N SER A 110 0.80 40.74 54.59
CA SER A 110 -0.26 39.71 54.70
C SER A 110 -1.66 40.31 54.37
N HIS A 111 -2.70 39.45 54.34
CA HIS A 111 -4.14 39.73 54.60
C HIS A 111 -5.09 40.27 53.49
N HIS A 112 -5.95 39.34 53.02
CA HIS A 112 -7.45 39.33 53.02
C HIS A 112 -8.20 40.40 53.89
N PRO A 113 -9.55 40.62 53.76
CA PRO A 113 -10.60 39.66 53.30
C PRO A 113 -11.83 40.18 52.48
N LEU A 114 -12.58 39.19 51.95
CA LEU A 114 -14.05 39.04 51.84
C LEU A 114 -14.99 40.26 51.62
N HIS A 115 -15.87 40.15 50.60
CA HIS A 115 -17.31 40.15 50.87
C HIS A 115 -18.12 39.34 49.83
N GLU A 116 -19.28 38.84 50.25
CA GLU A 116 -20.20 37.96 49.52
C GLU A 116 -21.52 38.70 49.17
N VAL A 117 -22.44 38.01 48.46
CA VAL A 117 -23.91 38.24 48.35
C VAL A 117 -24.48 38.89 47.06
N LYS A 118 -24.83 38.01 46.11
CA LYS A 118 -26.16 37.81 45.44
C LYS A 118 -26.92 38.93 44.66
N LEU A 119 -27.37 38.48 43.47
CA LEU A 119 -28.73 38.58 42.87
C LEU A 119 -29.18 39.80 42.01
N HIS A 120 -29.23 39.52 40.70
CA HIS A 120 -30.41 39.57 39.78
C HIS A 120 -30.91 40.87 39.09
N GLU A 121 -31.36 40.62 37.85
CA GLU A 121 -32.27 41.38 36.95
C GLU A 121 -31.89 42.78 36.42
N ARG A 122 -31.76 42.87 35.07
CA ARG A 122 -32.85 43.50 34.27
C ARG A 122 -32.87 43.04 32.80
N SER A 123 -34.03 43.23 32.17
CA SER A 123 -34.49 42.63 30.92
C SER A 123 -34.35 43.49 29.65
N VAL A 124 -34.05 42.82 28.53
CA VAL A 124 -34.68 42.91 27.19
C VAL A 124 -35.15 44.29 26.66
N SER A 125 -34.67 44.67 25.46
CA SER A 125 -35.54 45.27 24.42
C SER A 125 -35.02 45.02 22.99
N ARG A 126 -35.94 44.81 22.05
CA ARG A 126 -35.71 44.78 20.58
C ARG A 126 -36.55 45.90 19.95
N LYS A 127 -36.02 46.65 18.97
CA LYS A 127 -36.73 46.96 17.70
C LYS A 127 -35.91 47.77 16.69
N SER A 128 -35.89 47.25 15.46
CA SER A 128 -35.97 47.90 14.14
C SER A 128 -35.84 49.43 14.00
N GLY A 129 -34.97 49.87 13.08
CA GLY A 129 -34.94 51.22 12.50
C GLY A 129 -34.12 51.24 11.20
N LEU A 130 -34.62 51.89 10.15
CA LEU A 130 -34.04 51.92 8.79
C LEU A 130 -33.26 53.24 8.54
N LEU A 131 -32.36 53.25 7.53
CA LEU A 131 -31.91 54.37 6.65
C LEU A 131 -30.39 54.70 6.56
N VAL A 132 -29.79 54.27 5.43
CA VAL A 132 -29.09 55.07 4.38
C VAL A 132 -27.79 55.88 4.66
N ALA A 133 -26.84 55.71 3.70
CA ALA A 133 -25.68 56.56 3.32
C ALA A 133 -24.41 56.56 4.22
N SER A 134 -23.17 56.67 3.70
CA SER A 134 -22.69 56.75 2.29
C SER A 134 -21.18 56.42 2.18
N SER A 135 -20.74 55.92 1.02
CA SER A 135 -19.32 55.76 0.64
C SER A 135 -18.89 56.80 -0.41
N PRO A 136 -17.59 57.11 -0.55
CA PRO A 136 -16.97 57.62 -1.78
C PRO A 136 -16.37 56.44 -2.59
N LEU A 137 -16.79 56.14 -3.84
CA LEU A 137 -16.47 56.79 -5.14
C LEU A 137 -15.04 56.42 -5.63
N ARG A 138 -14.73 55.97 -6.87
CA ARG A 138 -15.38 55.87 -8.22
C ARG A 138 -14.71 54.69 -9.00
N ASP A 139 -14.98 54.24 -10.24
CA ASP A 139 -15.92 54.55 -11.36
C ASP A 139 -16.11 53.27 -12.25
N PRO A 140 -17.02 53.21 -13.26
CA PRO A 140 -17.48 51.95 -13.89
C PRO A 140 -17.16 51.75 -15.41
N ARG A 141 -17.65 50.62 -15.97
CA ARG A 141 -18.10 50.28 -17.37
C ARG A 141 -17.87 48.77 -17.64
N HIS A 142 -18.61 47.98 -18.42
CA HIS A 142 -20.00 47.97 -18.95
C HIS A 142 -20.34 46.50 -19.39
N PRO A 143 -21.61 46.11 -19.65
CA PRO A 143 -22.00 44.70 -19.87
C PRO A 143 -21.82 44.18 -21.31
N SER A 144 -21.78 42.84 -21.44
CA SER A 144 -21.47 42.08 -22.65
C SER A 144 -22.52 42.15 -23.79
N PRO A 145 -22.10 42.14 -25.08
CA PRO A 145 -23.00 41.98 -26.22
C PRO A 145 -23.19 40.50 -26.62
N LYS A 146 -24.41 40.16 -27.07
CA LYS A 146 -24.74 38.89 -27.75
C LYS A 146 -24.17 38.90 -29.18
N GLN A 147 -23.76 37.74 -29.70
CA GLN A 147 -23.41 37.58 -31.13
C GLN A 147 -24.47 36.79 -31.91
N ARG A 148 -24.61 37.15 -33.19
CA ARG A 148 -25.49 36.54 -34.21
C ARG A 148 -24.73 35.50 -35.03
N GLU A 149 -25.48 34.62 -35.68
CA GLU A 149 -25.00 33.62 -36.63
C GLU A 149 -24.40 34.25 -37.92
N ARG A 150 -23.30 33.67 -38.41
CA ARG A 150 -23.06 33.46 -39.86
C ARG A 150 -21.99 32.38 -40.07
N ASN A 151 -22.21 31.49 -41.04
CA ASN A 151 -21.32 30.37 -41.38
C ASN A 151 -20.17 30.82 -42.33
N PRO A 152 -19.35 29.91 -42.90
CA PRO A 152 -18.04 29.55 -42.34
C PRO A 152 -16.89 29.89 -43.30
N LEU A 153 -15.63 29.93 -42.81
CA LEU A 153 -14.39 29.57 -43.51
C LEU A 153 -13.16 29.85 -42.62
N ASP A 154 -12.11 29.06 -42.83
CA ASP A 154 -10.70 29.25 -42.41
C ASP A 154 -10.37 29.58 -40.94
N ILE A 155 -10.14 28.52 -40.15
CA ILE A 155 -9.25 28.54 -38.97
C ILE A 155 -8.26 27.34 -39.07
N PRO A 156 -6.95 27.51 -38.78
CA PRO A 156 -5.95 26.48 -39.12
C PRO A 156 -5.95 25.26 -38.19
N LEU A 157 -5.49 24.12 -38.71
CA LEU A 157 -5.29 22.88 -37.94
C LEU A 157 -4.35 23.10 -36.73
N PRO A 158 -4.63 22.48 -35.57
CA PRO A 158 -3.63 22.29 -34.52
C PRO A 158 -2.46 21.47 -35.05
N LYS A 159 -1.24 21.92 -34.75
CA LYS A 159 0.02 21.33 -35.24
C LYS A 159 0.07 19.82 -34.95
N SER A 160 0.36 19.04 -35.98
CA SER A 160 0.66 17.61 -35.87
C SER A 160 1.80 17.38 -34.87
N MET A 161 1.64 16.39 -33.98
CA MET A 161 2.81 15.80 -33.33
C MET A 161 3.69 15.15 -34.42
N PRO A 162 5.02 15.13 -34.26
CA PRO A 162 5.90 14.49 -35.24
C PRO A 162 5.52 13.02 -35.39
N MET A 163 5.10 12.61 -36.59
CA MET A 163 5.15 11.20 -36.93
C MET A 163 6.62 10.80 -36.98
N LEU A 164 7.03 9.92 -36.05
CA LEU A 164 8.34 9.28 -36.13
C LEU A 164 8.29 8.21 -37.23
N THR A 165 8.35 8.66 -38.47
CA THR A 165 8.51 7.81 -39.65
C THR A 165 10.00 7.57 -39.91
N GLN A 166 10.63 6.77 -39.05
CA GLN A 166 11.92 6.16 -39.38
C GLN A 166 12.09 4.87 -38.58
N ALA A 167 12.21 3.77 -39.32
CA ALA A 167 12.69 2.50 -38.78
C ALA A 167 14.21 2.58 -38.66
N GLU A 168 14.67 3.29 -37.62
CA GLU A 168 16.05 3.20 -37.17
C GLU A 168 16.09 2.28 -35.95
N GLU A 169 17.07 1.37 -35.95
CA GLU A 169 17.32 0.42 -34.87
C GLU A 169 17.91 1.14 -33.65
N ASN A 170 17.11 1.99 -33.02
CA ASN A 170 17.42 2.46 -31.68
C ASN A 170 17.22 1.27 -30.74
N ILE A 171 18.26 0.43 -30.62
CA ILE A 171 18.37 -0.65 -29.64
C ILE A 171 18.50 0.02 -28.28
N GLN A 172 17.37 0.53 -27.80
CA GLN A 172 17.24 1.03 -26.46
C GLN A 172 17.40 -0.17 -25.55
N ASN A 173 18.58 -0.33 -24.95
CA ASN A 173 18.87 -1.37 -23.97
C ASN A 173 18.02 -1.10 -22.72
N TRP A 174 16.78 -1.55 -22.76
CA TRP A 174 15.82 -1.38 -21.69
C TRP A 174 16.30 -2.16 -20.47
N HIS A 175 16.51 -1.46 -19.35
CA HIS A 175 16.72 -2.13 -18.08
C HIS A 175 15.49 -3.04 -17.79
N PRO A 176 15.67 -4.34 -17.47
CA PRO A 176 14.57 -5.30 -17.44
C PRO A 176 13.38 -4.87 -16.57
N ASN A 177 13.65 -4.36 -15.37
CA ASN A 177 12.59 -3.85 -14.48
C ASN A 177 11.82 -2.67 -15.09
N LYS A 178 12.50 -1.73 -15.76
CA LYS A 178 11.83 -0.58 -16.38
C LYS A 178 11.01 -0.99 -17.60
N LEU A 179 11.39 -2.08 -18.28
CA LEU A 179 10.55 -2.70 -19.30
C LEU A 179 9.31 -3.38 -18.70
N SER A 180 9.47 -4.22 -17.68
CA SER A 180 8.33 -4.90 -17.04
C SER A 180 7.35 -3.91 -16.39
N GLU A 181 7.87 -2.85 -15.75
CA GLU A 181 7.07 -1.73 -15.25
C GLU A 181 6.28 -1.05 -16.39
N SER A 182 6.93 -0.80 -17.54
CA SER A 182 6.30 -0.13 -18.69
C SER A 182 5.22 -0.99 -19.35
N ILE A 183 5.42 -2.30 -19.38
CA ILE A 183 4.42 -3.28 -19.84
C ILE A 183 3.20 -3.24 -18.92
N MET A 184 3.40 -3.34 -17.60
CA MET A 184 2.31 -3.27 -16.62
C MET A 184 1.58 -1.92 -16.65
N LYS A 185 2.30 -0.79 -16.79
CA LYS A 185 1.69 0.54 -17.00
C LYS A 185 0.85 0.59 -18.27
N CYS A 186 1.30 -0.05 -19.36
CA CYS A 186 0.54 -0.14 -20.61
C CYS A 186 -0.72 -1.00 -20.47
N LEU A 187 -0.63 -2.14 -19.77
CA LEU A 187 -1.75 -3.04 -19.52
C LEU A 187 -2.79 -2.39 -18.59
N ASN A 188 -2.39 -1.81 -17.46
CA ASN A 188 -3.28 -1.05 -16.59
C ASN A 188 -4.02 0.05 -17.37
N PHE A 189 -3.31 0.79 -18.23
CA PHE A 189 -3.94 1.82 -19.07
C PHE A 189 -4.97 1.24 -20.05
N ILE A 190 -4.70 0.08 -20.67
CA ILE A 190 -5.67 -0.62 -21.54
C ILE A 190 -6.93 -1.00 -20.75
N TYR A 191 -6.78 -1.65 -19.61
CA TYR A 191 -7.91 -2.10 -18.79
C TYR A 191 -8.74 -0.95 -18.22
N VAL A 192 -8.10 0.09 -17.69
CA VAL A 192 -8.81 1.28 -17.19
C VAL A 192 -9.48 2.04 -18.35
N ARG A 193 -8.92 2.02 -19.57
CA ARG A 193 -9.58 2.58 -20.76
C ARG A 193 -10.77 1.74 -21.22
N LEU A 194 -10.69 0.41 -21.16
CA LEU A 194 -11.84 -0.50 -21.41
C LEU A 194 -12.97 -0.23 -20.41
N LEU A 195 -12.65 -0.09 -19.11
CA LEU A 195 -13.61 0.26 -18.06
C LEU A 195 -14.29 1.62 -18.28
N ARG A 196 -13.56 2.60 -18.79
CA ARG A 196 -14.13 3.91 -19.14
C ARG A 196 -15.05 3.81 -20.37
N ALA A 197 -14.65 3.03 -21.39
CA ALA A 197 -15.45 2.81 -22.60
C ALA A 197 -16.75 2.03 -22.32
N SER A 198 -16.71 0.95 -21.53
CA SER A 198 -17.90 0.17 -21.18
C SER A 198 -18.95 1.03 -20.47
N ARG A 199 -18.54 1.83 -19.49
CA ARG A 199 -19.41 2.77 -18.76
C ARG A 199 -20.03 3.84 -19.67
N THR A 200 -19.30 4.36 -20.65
CA THR A 200 -19.87 5.30 -21.64
C THR A 200 -20.95 4.61 -22.48
N MET A 201 -20.70 3.38 -22.95
CA MET A 201 -21.68 2.61 -23.72
C MET A 201 -22.92 2.20 -22.91
N GLU A 202 -22.78 1.92 -21.61
CA GLU A 202 -23.92 1.69 -20.71
C GLU A 202 -24.76 2.96 -20.54
N LEU A 203 -24.11 4.12 -20.33
CA LEU A 203 -24.80 5.40 -20.21
C LEU A 203 -25.57 5.78 -21.48
N GLU A 204 -24.96 5.60 -22.66
CA GLU A 204 -25.60 5.85 -23.95
C GLU A 204 -26.83 4.94 -24.18
N LYS A 205 -26.75 3.66 -23.80
CA LYS A 205 -27.89 2.73 -23.86
C LYS A 205 -29.00 3.06 -22.87
N SER A 206 -28.68 3.67 -21.73
CA SER A 206 -29.65 3.97 -20.66
C SER A 206 -30.56 5.17 -20.95
N GLY A 207 -30.18 6.04 -21.89
CA GLY A 207 -30.97 7.19 -22.35
C GLY A 207 -31.23 8.28 -21.28
N PRO A 208 -31.97 9.35 -21.62
CA PRO A 208 -32.16 10.49 -20.70
C PRO A 208 -33.18 10.27 -19.57
N ILE A 209 -33.91 9.15 -19.56
CA ILE A 209 -35.19 9.00 -18.83
C ILE A 209 -35.05 8.29 -17.48
N SER A 210 -34.05 7.42 -17.30
CA SER A 210 -33.91 6.62 -16.06
C SER A 210 -33.15 7.36 -14.94
N ARG A 211 -33.73 8.45 -14.43
CA ARG A 211 -33.33 9.07 -13.14
C ARG A 211 -34.33 8.75 -12.02
N SER A 212 -34.72 7.48 -11.87
CA SER A 212 -35.62 7.06 -10.78
C SER A 212 -35.50 5.55 -10.48
N LEU A 213 -35.14 5.24 -9.23
CA LEU A 213 -35.29 3.98 -8.49
C LEU A 213 -34.84 2.63 -9.13
N HIS A 214 -33.88 2.00 -8.44
CA HIS A 214 -33.45 0.58 -8.52
C HIS A 214 -32.90 0.07 -9.86
N TYR A 215 -31.57 0.02 -9.99
CA TYR A 215 -30.76 -1.22 -9.91
C TYR A 215 -29.25 -0.86 -9.95
N SER A 216 -28.42 -1.62 -9.23
CA SER A 216 -26.96 -1.78 -9.46
C SER A 216 -26.09 -0.53 -9.71
N SER A 217 -26.05 0.45 -8.80
CA SER A 217 -25.05 1.53 -8.89
C SER A 217 -23.66 1.06 -8.40
N LEU A 218 -22.89 0.41 -9.28
CA LEU A 218 -21.47 0.17 -9.06
C LEU A 218 -20.63 1.28 -9.70
N SER A 219 -19.90 2.02 -8.86
CA SER A 219 -18.85 2.98 -9.24
C SER A 219 -19.28 4.30 -9.92
N SER A 220 -19.81 5.25 -9.14
CA SER A 220 -19.36 6.66 -9.22
C SER A 220 -19.79 7.52 -8.04
N ARG A 221 -18.82 8.14 -7.36
CA ARG A 221 -18.91 9.52 -6.86
C ARG A 221 -17.54 10.06 -6.49
N SER A 222 -17.17 11.21 -7.06
CA SER A 222 -16.06 12.04 -6.59
C SER A 222 -16.39 13.51 -6.85
N PHE A 223 -15.93 14.39 -5.95
CA PHE A 223 -16.04 15.85 -5.97
C PHE A 223 -17.45 16.47 -5.97
N ARG A 224 -18.00 16.64 -4.75
CA ARG A 224 -18.50 17.94 -4.23
C ARG A 224 -18.67 17.83 -2.71
N VAL A 225 -18.26 18.87 -1.99
CA VAL A 225 -18.56 19.04 -0.56
C VAL A 225 -19.79 19.92 -0.45
N GLU A 226 -20.85 19.43 0.20
CA GLU A 226 -21.93 20.28 0.69
C GLU A 226 -22.19 19.97 2.17
N ASN A 227 -22.20 21.01 3.00
CA ASN A 227 -22.61 20.92 4.40
C ASN A 227 -24.13 20.77 4.44
N GLY A 228 -24.61 19.68 5.05
CA GLY A 228 -26.03 19.47 5.35
C GLY A 228 -26.19 18.72 6.67
N LEU A 229 -26.76 19.39 7.68
CA LEU A 229 -27.04 18.81 8.98
C LEU A 229 -28.19 17.78 8.87
N ASN A 230 -28.16 16.73 9.70
CA ASN A 230 -29.15 15.65 9.85
C ASN A 230 -29.04 14.47 8.85
N SER A 231 -28.53 13.33 9.32
CA SER A 231 -29.06 11.96 9.01
C SER A 231 -28.10 10.87 9.52
N SER A 232 -28.46 10.18 10.60
CA SER A 232 -27.76 8.99 11.09
C SER A 232 -28.03 7.73 10.26
N LEU A 233 -28.97 7.77 9.30
CA LEU A 233 -29.41 6.62 8.50
C LEU A 233 -28.91 6.64 7.05
N SER A 234 -28.48 7.78 6.51
CA SER A 234 -27.88 7.85 5.16
C SER A 234 -26.39 7.53 5.15
N ALA A 235 -25.67 7.78 6.25
CA ALA A 235 -24.26 7.43 6.41
C ALA A 235 -24.00 5.93 6.16
N HIS A 236 -24.90 5.06 6.61
CA HIS A 236 -24.83 3.62 6.37
C HIS A 236 -24.97 3.22 4.89
N LYS A 237 -25.63 4.05 4.06
CA LYS A 237 -25.86 3.76 2.64
C LYS A 237 -24.71 4.26 1.75
N GLU A 238 -24.06 5.37 2.12
CA GLU A 238 -22.84 5.85 1.47
C GLU A 238 -21.58 5.02 1.86
N LEU A 239 -21.64 4.31 2.99
CA LEU A 239 -20.64 3.32 3.42
C LEU A 239 -20.74 1.95 2.72
N ARG A 240 -21.57 1.78 1.67
CA ARG A 240 -21.32 0.80 0.58
C ARG A 240 -20.16 1.29 -0.31
N GLN A 241 -19.11 1.77 0.36
CA GLN A 241 -17.79 2.10 -0.14
C GLN A 241 -17.21 0.84 -0.78
N GLN A 242 -16.67 0.95 -2.00
CA GLN A 242 -16.30 -0.19 -2.87
C GLN A 242 -15.60 -1.30 -2.09
N ASP A 243 -16.38 -2.33 -1.72
CA ASP A 243 -15.94 -3.51 -0.99
C ASP A 243 -15.67 -4.60 -2.01
N PRO A 244 -14.39 -4.83 -2.37
CA PRO A 244 -14.07 -5.75 -3.46
C PRO A 244 -14.27 -7.22 -3.08
N TYR A 245 -14.27 -7.53 -1.78
CA TYR A 245 -14.26 -8.90 -1.25
C TYR A 245 -15.58 -9.29 -0.56
N GLY A 246 -16.58 -8.39 -0.50
CA GLY A 246 -17.89 -8.66 0.10
C GLY A 246 -17.88 -8.77 1.63
N ILE A 247 -16.85 -8.25 2.29
CA ILE A 247 -16.66 -8.40 3.74
C ILE A 247 -17.73 -7.69 4.59
N PHE A 248 -18.55 -6.82 3.99
CA PHE A 248 -19.69 -6.14 4.59
C PHE A 248 -21.04 -6.59 4.00
N GLU A 249 -21.10 -7.72 3.27
CA GLU A 249 -22.38 -8.24 2.74
C GLU A 249 -23.32 -8.67 3.88
N ASN A 250 -22.79 -9.30 4.94
CA ASN A 250 -23.54 -9.68 6.15
C ASN A 250 -23.81 -8.46 7.05
N GLU A 251 -25.03 -8.33 7.57
CA GLU A 251 -25.43 -7.22 8.46
C GLU A 251 -24.68 -7.22 9.81
N GLU A 252 -24.19 -8.38 10.26
CA GLU A 252 -23.38 -8.52 11.48
C GLU A 252 -21.92 -8.06 11.31
N SER A 253 -21.46 -7.80 10.08
CA SER A 253 -20.07 -7.42 9.80
C SER A 253 -19.73 -6.05 10.42
N ILE A 254 -18.64 -6.00 11.19
CA ILE A 254 -18.21 -4.75 11.85
C ILE A 254 -17.68 -3.76 10.79
N PRO A 255 -18.30 -2.56 10.65
CA PRO A 255 -17.82 -1.52 9.74
C PRO A 255 -16.42 -1.06 10.13
N ARG A 256 -15.50 -1.03 9.16
CA ARG A 256 -14.08 -0.70 9.40
C ARG A 256 -13.41 -0.22 8.12
N ASP A 257 -12.31 0.52 8.24
CA ASP A 257 -11.53 0.92 7.07
C ASP A 257 -10.83 -0.28 6.40
N ILE A 258 -11.06 -0.47 5.09
CA ILE A 258 -10.39 -1.46 4.23
C ILE A 258 -9.06 -0.95 3.65
N GLY A 259 -8.60 0.23 4.08
CA GLY A 259 -7.33 0.81 3.66
C GLY A 259 -7.39 1.31 2.21
N PRO A 260 -6.27 1.28 1.46
CA PRO A 260 -6.22 1.80 0.09
C PRO A 260 -7.14 1.10 -0.92
N TYR A 261 -7.63 -0.10 -0.60
CA TYR A 261 -8.55 -0.86 -1.47
C TYR A 261 -9.85 -0.11 -1.79
N LYS A 262 -10.32 0.78 -0.89
CA LYS A 262 -11.50 1.64 -1.11
C LYS A 262 -11.35 2.67 -2.23
N ASN A 263 -10.13 2.84 -2.76
CA ASN A 263 -9.81 3.77 -3.84
C ASN A 263 -9.57 3.06 -5.18
N LEU A 264 -9.59 1.72 -5.20
CA LEU A 264 -9.33 0.92 -6.40
C LEU A 264 -10.58 0.77 -7.25
N VAL A 265 -10.45 0.82 -8.57
CA VAL A 265 -11.58 0.49 -9.45
C VAL A 265 -11.68 -1.01 -9.66
N ILE A 266 -12.91 -1.49 -9.51
CA ILE A 266 -13.31 -2.85 -9.84
C ILE A 266 -13.54 -2.94 -11.35
N PHE A 267 -12.82 -3.87 -12.00
CA PHE A 267 -13.00 -4.27 -13.39
C PHE A 267 -13.54 -5.71 -13.41
N THR A 268 -14.69 -5.93 -14.02
CA THR A 268 -15.40 -7.21 -14.11
C THR A 268 -15.54 -7.69 -15.56
N SER A 269 -16.10 -8.88 -15.75
CA SER A 269 -16.37 -9.48 -17.06
C SER A 269 -17.25 -8.60 -17.94
N THR A 270 -18.20 -7.85 -17.37
CA THR A 270 -19.07 -6.90 -18.09
C THR A 270 -18.30 -5.73 -18.72
N SER A 271 -17.11 -5.40 -18.21
CA SER A 271 -16.23 -4.38 -18.79
C SER A 271 -15.28 -4.92 -19.86
N MET A 272 -15.26 -6.24 -20.09
CA MET A 272 -14.45 -6.89 -21.12
C MET A 272 -15.26 -7.09 -22.40
N ASP A 273 -15.31 -6.08 -23.27
CA ASP A 273 -15.91 -6.19 -24.60
C ASP A 273 -14.84 -6.45 -25.71
N PRO A 274 -14.86 -7.62 -26.38
CA PRO A 274 -13.95 -7.92 -27.49
C PRO A 274 -14.06 -6.95 -28.68
N LYS A 275 -15.24 -6.34 -28.90
CA LYS A 275 -15.45 -5.36 -29.98
C LYS A 275 -14.71 -4.06 -29.68
N SER A 276 -14.77 -3.59 -28.43
CA SER A 276 -14.01 -2.44 -27.93
C SER A 276 -12.49 -2.63 -28.06
N ILE A 277 -11.97 -3.81 -27.70
CA ILE A 277 -10.53 -4.16 -27.87
C ILE A 277 -10.11 -4.07 -29.35
N SER A 278 -11.00 -4.48 -30.26
CA SER A 278 -10.76 -4.46 -31.72
C SER A 278 -10.94 -3.07 -32.35
N SER A 279 -11.43 -2.07 -31.61
CA SER A 279 -11.71 -0.74 -32.13
C SER A 279 -10.45 0.08 -32.44
N ALA A 280 -10.56 1.02 -33.38
CA ALA A 280 -9.47 1.90 -33.79
C ALA A 280 -8.81 2.67 -32.64
N THR A 281 -9.53 2.90 -31.54
CA THR A 281 -9.01 3.61 -30.36
C THR A 281 -8.03 2.79 -29.51
N PHE A 282 -8.08 1.46 -29.59
CA PHE A 282 -7.19 0.55 -28.87
C PHE A 282 -6.02 0.04 -29.72
N ILE A 283 -6.12 0.09 -31.05
CA ILE A 283 -5.03 -0.31 -31.97
C ILE A 283 -3.66 0.31 -31.59
N PRO A 284 -3.52 1.62 -31.27
CA PRO A 284 -2.24 2.19 -30.86
C PRO A 284 -1.69 1.59 -29.56
N LEU A 285 -2.57 1.26 -28.61
CA LEU A 285 -2.18 0.67 -27.32
C LEU A 285 -1.75 -0.79 -27.49
N MET A 286 -2.45 -1.57 -28.30
CA MET A 286 -2.08 -2.95 -28.62
C MET A 286 -0.76 -3.00 -29.42
N ARG A 287 -0.52 -2.03 -30.32
CA ARG A 287 0.78 -1.86 -30.98
C ARG A 287 1.89 -1.54 -29.98
N LYS A 288 1.68 -0.58 -29.07
CA LYS A 288 2.65 -0.23 -28.01
C LYS A 288 2.97 -1.42 -27.12
N LEU A 289 1.95 -2.15 -26.66
CA LEU A 289 2.11 -3.36 -25.86
C LEU A 289 2.94 -4.41 -26.61
N ARG A 290 2.65 -4.64 -27.90
CA ARG A 290 3.41 -5.57 -28.74
C ARG A 290 4.89 -5.18 -28.85
N VAL A 291 5.21 -3.91 -29.08
CA VAL A 291 6.60 -3.41 -29.13
C VAL A 291 7.33 -3.64 -27.80
N LEU A 292 6.68 -3.33 -26.67
CA LEU A 292 7.27 -3.59 -25.35
C LEU A 292 7.51 -5.09 -25.10
N MET A 293 6.55 -5.94 -25.47
CA MET A 293 6.69 -7.40 -25.38
C MET A 293 7.77 -7.96 -26.33
N SER A 294 7.95 -7.39 -27.52
CA SER A 294 9.05 -7.74 -28.44
C SER A 294 10.43 -7.40 -27.86
N ASN A 295 10.55 -6.32 -27.09
CA ASN A 295 11.82 -5.95 -26.46
C ASN A 295 12.25 -6.92 -25.35
N LEU A 296 11.33 -7.66 -24.72
CA LEU A 296 11.67 -8.70 -23.73
C LEU A 296 12.51 -9.82 -24.35
N GLN A 297 12.37 -10.09 -25.64
CA GLN A 297 13.13 -11.14 -26.33
C GLN A 297 14.65 -10.87 -26.31
N LYS A 298 15.05 -9.61 -26.15
CA LYS A 298 16.46 -9.16 -26.11
C LYS A 298 16.98 -8.87 -24.69
N VAL A 299 16.16 -9.07 -23.65
CA VAL A 299 16.53 -8.80 -22.26
C VAL A 299 17.46 -9.87 -21.70
N ASP A 300 18.55 -9.43 -21.04
CA ASP A 300 19.39 -10.27 -20.19
C ASP A 300 19.00 -10.09 -18.71
N LEU A 301 18.72 -11.20 -18.02
CA LEU A 301 18.37 -11.23 -16.60
C LEU A 301 19.56 -11.61 -15.69
N ARG A 302 20.69 -12.04 -16.26
CA ARG A 302 21.89 -12.43 -15.50
C ARG A 302 22.44 -11.33 -14.60
N PRO A 303 22.57 -10.04 -15.02
CA PRO A 303 23.16 -9.00 -14.18
C PRO A 303 22.22 -8.48 -13.07
N LEU A 304 20.97 -8.95 -13.01
CA LEU A 304 20.00 -8.48 -12.03
C LEU A 304 20.26 -9.07 -10.64
N SER A 305 20.10 -8.23 -9.61
CA SER A 305 20.05 -8.67 -8.21
C SER A 305 18.82 -9.55 -7.93
N TYR A 306 18.81 -10.25 -6.79
CA TYR A 306 17.65 -11.02 -6.35
C TYR A 306 16.36 -10.18 -6.33
N GLN A 307 16.41 -8.98 -5.75
CA GLN A 307 15.27 -8.06 -5.66
C GLN A 307 14.78 -7.61 -7.04
N GLN A 308 15.71 -7.32 -7.96
CA GLN A 308 15.38 -6.97 -9.33
C GLN A 308 14.74 -8.14 -10.09
N LYS A 309 15.25 -9.36 -9.95
CA LYS A 309 14.64 -10.58 -10.54
C LYS A 309 13.24 -10.83 -9.97
N LEU A 310 13.06 -10.73 -8.66
CA LEU A 310 11.78 -10.89 -7.98
C LEU A 310 10.73 -9.89 -8.50
N ALA A 311 11.05 -8.60 -8.51
CA ALA A 311 10.16 -7.56 -9.03
C ALA A 311 9.82 -7.76 -10.51
N PHE A 312 10.82 -8.13 -11.33
CA PHE A 312 10.64 -8.43 -12.74
C PHE A 312 9.67 -9.60 -12.93
N TRP A 313 9.87 -10.73 -12.26
CA TRP A 313 9.03 -11.91 -12.42
C TRP A 313 7.60 -11.74 -11.89
N ILE A 314 7.39 -11.00 -10.80
CA ILE A 314 6.04 -10.64 -10.32
C ILE A 314 5.31 -9.79 -11.37
N ASN A 315 5.97 -8.75 -11.90
CA ASN A 315 5.41 -7.92 -12.97
C ASN A 315 5.11 -8.77 -14.22
N MET A 316 6.01 -9.69 -14.59
CA MET A 316 5.84 -10.51 -15.78
C MET A 316 4.72 -11.55 -15.62
N TYR A 317 4.53 -12.15 -14.44
CA TYR A 317 3.36 -13.00 -14.16
C TYR A 317 2.05 -12.22 -14.37
N ASN A 318 1.91 -11.08 -13.68
CA ASN A 318 0.70 -10.25 -13.78
C ASN A 318 0.48 -9.79 -15.24
N ALA A 319 1.55 -9.41 -15.94
CA ALA A 319 1.49 -9.04 -17.35
C ALA A 319 1.02 -10.20 -18.24
N CYS A 320 1.50 -11.43 -18.01
CA CYS A 320 1.07 -12.61 -18.75
C CYS A 320 -0.42 -12.90 -18.56
N ILE A 321 -0.94 -12.86 -17.32
CA ILE A 321 -2.38 -13.08 -17.06
C ILE A 321 -3.22 -11.99 -17.72
N MET A 322 -2.88 -10.71 -17.49
CA MET A 322 -3.60 -9.57 -18.08
C MET A 322 -3.59 -9.60 -19.61
N ASN A 323 -2.45 -9.92 -20.24
CA ASN A 323 -2.33 -10.07 -21.69
C ASN A 323 -3.01 -11.36 -22.19
N GLY A 324 -3.11 -12.40 -21.36
CA GLY A 324 -3.82 -13.63 -21.63
C GLY A 324 -5.32 -13.40 -21.80
N PHE A 325 -5.96 -12.67 -20.88
CA PHE A 325 -7.40 -12.36 -21.03
C PHE A 325 -7.69 -11.40 -22.19
N LEU A 326 -6.76 -10.51 -22.57
CA LEU A 326 -6.91 -9.67 -23.77
C LEU A 326 -6.84 -10.49 -25.09
N GLN A 327 -6.16 -11.64 -25.08
CA GLN A 327 -6.01 -12.50 -26.27
C GLN A 327 -7.04 -13.64 -26.33
N TYR A 328 -7.35 -14.26 -25.19
CA TYR A 328 -8.16 -15.47 -25.11
C TYR A 328 -9.55 -15.25 -24.46
N GLY A 329 -9.82 -14.04 -23.98
CA GLY A 329 -11.02 -13.71 -23.22
C GLY A 329 -10.95 -14.10 -21.75
N VAL A 330 -11.99 -13.73 -21.00
CA VAL A 330 -12.16 -14.08 -19.59
C VAL A 330 -12.59 -15.56 -19.47
N PRO A 331 -11.92 -16.38 -18.65
CA PRO A 331 -12.29 -17.78 -18.45
C PRO A 331 -13.61 -17.89 -17.66
N SER A 332 -14.47 -18.83 -18.06
CA SER A 332 -15.78 -19.05 -17.42
C SER A 332 -15.76 -20.11 -16.30
N SER A 333 -14.60 -20.68 -15.96
CA SER A 333 -14.45 -21.71 -14.93
C SER A 333 -12.99 -21.84 -14.47
N PRO A 334 -12.71 -22.44 -13.30
CA PRO A 334 -11.35 -22.63 -12.77
C PRO A 334 -10.44 -23.45 -13.71
N GLU A 335 -10.97 -24.46 -14.38
CA GLU A 335 -10.23 -25.33 -15.30
C GLU A 335 -9.84 -24.57 -16.57
N LYS A 336 -10.72 -23.67 -17.04
CA LYS A 336 -10.41 -22.76 -18.14
C LYS A 336 -9.38 -21.70 -17.74
N LEU A 337 -9.38 -21.25 -16.49
CA LEU A 337 -8.34 -20.36 -15.94
C LEU A 337 -6.98 -21.07 -15.93
N ALA A 338 -6.89 -22.30 -15.40
CA ALA A 338 -5.66 -23.10 -15.44
C ALA A 338 -5.19 -23.38 -16.88
N THR A 339 -6.11 -23.68 -17.79
CA THR A 339 -5.81 -23.82 -19.23
C THR A 339 -5.26 -22.51 -19.82
N LEU A 340 -5.80 -21.35 -19.43
CA LEU A 340 -5.34 -20.05 -19.87
C LEU A 340 -3.96 -19.71 -19.29
N MET A 341 -3.68 -20.02 -18.03
CA MET A 341 -2.35 -19.83 -17.41
C MET A 341 -1.25 -20.60 -18.14
N ASN A 342 -1.57 -21.77 -18.72
CA ASN A 342 -0.64 -22.54 -19.56
C ASN A 342 -0.46 -21.95 -20.96
N LYS A 343 -1.50 -21.31 -21.53
CA LYS A 343 -1.46 -20.64 -22.84
C LYS A 343 -0.88 -19.23 -22.80
N ALA A 344 -0.95 -18.56 -21.64
CA ALA A 344 -0.46 -17.21 -21.41
C ALA A 344 1.08 -17.17 -21.40
N MET A 345 1.64 -17.17 -22.61
CA MET A 345 3.07 -17.20 -22.89
C MET A 345 3.69 -15.80 -23.04
N VAL A 346 4.94 -15.67 -22.63
CA VAL A 346 5.81 -14.52 -22.96
C VAL A 346 7.20 -15.01 -23.35
N ASN A 347 7.86 -14.30 -24.26
CA ASN A 347 9.25 -14.59 -24.65
C ASN A 347 10.18 -13.58 -23.96
N ILE A 348 11.08 -14.08 -23.11
CA ILE A 348 12.04 -13.30 -22.33
C ILE A 348 13.44 -13.86 -22.58
N GLY A 349 14.37 -13.02 -23.07
CA GLY A 349 15.73 -13.43 -23.40
C GLY A 349 15.78 -14.62 -24.38
N GLY A 350 14.90 -14.62 -25.38
CA GLY A 350 14.75 -15.70 -26.36
C GLY A 350 13.94 -16.92 -25.89
N ASN A 351 13.58 -17.01 -24.62
CA ASN A 351 12.94 -18.18 -24.02
C ASN A 351 11.45 -17.94 -23.78
N THR A 352 10.59 -18.84 -24.27
CA THR A 352 9.13 -18.75 -24.11
C THR A 352 8.67 -19.45 -22.84
N ILE A 353 8.05 -18.72 -21.93
CA ILE A 353 7.66 -19.18 -20.58
C ILE A 353 6.18 -18.82 -20.34
N ASN A 354 5.39 -19.73 -19.76
CA ASN A 354 3.98 -19.49 -19.45
C ASN A 354 3.78 -18.95 -18.03
N ALA A 355 2.62 -18.38 -17.76
CA ALA A 355 2.29 -17.82 -16.44
C ALA A 355 2.34 -18.88 -15.32
N GLN A 356 1.94 -20.13 -15.58
CA GLN A 356 2.03 -21.22 -14.60
C GLN A 356 3.50 -21.47 -14.18
N ALA A 357 4.44 -21.47 -15.13
CA ALA A 357 5.86 -21.68 -14.85
C ALA A 357 6.50 -20.52 -14.10
N ILE A 358 6.10 -19.27 -14.39
CA ILE A 358 6.56 -18.10 -13.62
C ILE A 358 6.12 -18.23 -12.15
N ASP A 359 4.88 -18.66 -11.90
CA ASP A 359 4.34 -18.86 -10.55
C ASP A 359 5.05 -20.01 -9.81
N HIS A 360 4.97 -21.24 -10.35
CA HIS A 360 5.35 -22.45 -9.63
C HIS A 360 6.86 -22.72 -9.62
N TYR A 361 7.57 -22.38 -10.70
CA TYR A 361 8.95 -22.82 -10.90
C TYR A 361 9.98 -21.71 -10.71
N ILE A 362 9.58 -20.46 -10.93
CA ILE A 362 10.44 -19.29 -10.80
C ILE A 362 10.22 -18.58 -9.46
N LEU A 363 8.98 -18.19 -9.16
CA LEU A 363 8.64 -17.39 -7.99
C LEU A 363 8.46 -18.20 -6.72
N ARG A 364 7.85 -19.39 -6.80
CA ARG A 364 7.66 -20.30 -5.66
C ARG A 364 8.75 -21.37 -5.58
N LYS A 365 8.91 -21.94 -4.38
CA LYS A 365 9.49 -23.28 -4.22
C LYS A 365 8.44 -24.34 -4.52
N PRO A 366 8.82 -25.51 -5.06
CA PRO A 366 7.89 -26.61 -5.23
C PRO A 366 7.39 -27.02 -3.85
N MET A 367 6.07 -27.07 -3.67
CA MET A 367 5.51 -27.97 -2.69
C MET A 367 5.89 -29.38 -3.16
N SER A 368 6.41 -30.22 -2.28
CA SER A 368 7.08 -31.48 -2.65
C SER A 368 6.10 -32.47 -3.26
N ILE A 369 5.92 -32.39 -4.58
CA ILE A 369 5.27 -33.40 -5.40
C ILE A 369 6.41 -34.09 -6.17
N ASN A 370 6.54 -35.39 -5.97
CA ASN A 370 7.44 -36.22 -6.78
C ASN A 370 6.88 -36.24 -8.20
N ILE A 371 7.42 -35.40 -9.07
CA ILE A 371 7.13 -35.38 -10.50
C ILE A 371 8.44 -35.75 -11.18
N GLU A 372 8.57 -37.01 -11.58
CA GLU A 372 9.66 -37.53 -12.42
C GLU A 372 9.48 -37.11 -13.90
N ASP A 373 8.75 -36.01 -14.13
CA ASP A 373 8.25 -35.63 -15.45
C ASP A 373 8.74 -34.23 -15.88
N ASP A 374 8.98 -34.15 -17.18
CA ASP A 374 9.40 -33.01 -18.00
C ASP A 374 10.65 -32.18 -17.59
N ASN A 375 11.77 -32.60 -18.18
CA ASN A 375 13.10 -31.96 -18.24
C ASN A 375 13.08 -30.41 -18.39
N LYS A 376 12.04 -29.86 -19.04
CA LYS A 376 11.84 -28.41 -19.24
C LYS A 376 11.57 -27.63 -17.95
N GLU A 377 10.83 -28.20 -16.99
CA GLU A 377 10.59 -27.54 -15.70
C GLU A 377 11.91 -27.35 -14.95
N ALA A 378 12.68 -28.42 -14.83
CA ALA A 378 14.00 -28.40 -14.19
C ALA A 378 14.95 -27.41 -14.89
N ILE A 379 14.90 -27.31 -16.22
CA ILE A 379 15.68 -26.32 -16.99
C ILE A 379 15.22 -24.88 -16.68
N VAL A 380 13.92 -24.57 -16.75
CA VAL A 380 13.40 -23.22 -16.43
C VAL A 380 13.79 -22.82 -15.00
N ARG A 381 13.63 -23.73 -14.04
CA ARG A 381 14.02 -23.51 -12.65
C ARG A 381 15.53 -23.30 -12.49
N LYS A 382 16.37 -24.07 -13.18
CA LYS A 382 17.84 -23.92 -13.16
C LYS A 382 18.31 -22.62 -13.81
N LEU A 383 17.60 -22.11 -14.82
CA LEU A 383 17.96 -20.88 -15.53
C LEU A 383 17.44 -19.60 -14.87
N TYR A 384 16.25 -19.64 -14.28
CA TYR A 384 15.51 -18.45 -13.84
C TYR A 384 15.03 -18.47 -12.40
N GLY A 385 15.06 -19.62 -11.73
CA GLY A 385 14.55 -19.80 -10.37
C GLY A 385 15.22 -18.87 -9.35
N LEU A 386 14.42 -18.37 -8.42
CA LEU A 386 14.89 -17.54 -7.32
C LEU A 386 15.58 -18.37 -6.24
N GLU A 387 16.70 -17.85 -5.70
CA GLU A 387 17.53 -18.51 -4.69
C GLU A 387 16.78 -18.74 -3.36
N SER A 388 15.99 -17.76 -2.94
CA SER A 388 15.08 -17.82 -1.79
C SER A 388 13.62 -17.64 -2.22
N SER A 389 12.71 -18.31 -1.50
CA SER A 389 11.27 -18.13 -1.67
C SER A 389 10.84 -16.91 -0.86
N GLU A 390 10.11 -16.00 -1.48
CA GLU A 390 9.53 -14.85 -0.80
C GLU A 390 8.05 -15.14 -0.47
N PRO A 391 7.66 -15.37 0.80
CA PRO A 391 6.31 -15.76 1.17
C PRO A 391 5.26 -14.70 0.78
N ASN A 392 5.62 -13.41 0.76
CA ASN A 392 4.69 -12.34 0.44
C ASN A 392 4.27 -12.30 -1.04
N VAL A 393 4.92 -13.07 -1.93
CA VAL A 393 4.58 -13.14 -3.37
C VAL A 393 3.10 -13.44 -3.60
N THR A 394 2.46 -14.27 -2.76
CA THR A 394 1.03 -14.60 -2.96
C THR A 394 0.11 -13.38 -2.87
N PHE A 395 0.49 -12.32 -2.14
CA PHE A 395 -0.24 -11.05 -2.08
C PHE A 395 0.08 -10.08 -3.22
N ALA A 396 0.87 -10.53 -4.21
CA ALA A 396 1.29 -9.76 -5.38
C ALA A 396 0.88 -10.37 -6.71
N LEU A 397 0.59 -11.68 -6.74
CA LEU A 397 0.17 -12.40 -7.94
C LEU A 397 -1.35 -12.33 -8.08
N CYS A 398 -1.81 -11.62 -9.11
CA CYS A 398 -3.22 -11.48 -9.43
C CYS A 398 -3.57 -12.38 -10.63
N CYS A 399 -4.25 -13.50 -10.37
CA CYS A 399 -4.76 -14.37 -11.45
C CYS A 399 -6.12 -13.90 -12.01
N GLY A 400 -6.63 -12.75 -11.55
CA GLY A 400 -7.86 -12.13 -12.05
C GLY A 400 -9.15 -12.69 -11.47
N THR A 401 -9.11 -13.26 -10.27
CA THR A 401 -10.28 -13.77 -9.54
C THR A 401 -10.71 -12.80 -8.44
N ARG A 402 -11.95 -12.89 -7.96
CA ARG A 402 -12.48 -12.07 -6.86
C ARG A 402 -11.70 -12.25 -5.56
N SER A 403 -11.12 -13.43 -5.31
CA SER A 403 -10.19 -13.62 -4.18
C SER A 403 -8.74 -13.11 -4.40
N SER A 404 -8.37 -12.71 -5.63
CA SER A 404 -7.01 -12.24 -5.94
C SER A 404 -6.64 -10.92 -5.24
N PRO A 405 -5.35 -10.66 -4.97
CA PRO A 405 -4.88 -9.34 -4.55
C PRO A 405 -5.01 -8.30 -5.66
N ALA A 406 -4.89 -7.02 -5.31
CA ALA A 406 -4.89 -5.93 -6.28
C ALA A 406 -3.70 -5.97 -7.25
N VAL A 407 -3.93 -5.55 -8.50
CA VAL A 407 -2.87 -5.47 -9.52
C VAL A 407 -1.94 -4.30 -9.18
N ARG A 408 -0.66 -4.60 -8.99
CA ARG A 408 0.39 -3.62 -8.66
C ARG A 408 1.57 -3.73 -9.63
N ILE A 409 2.35 -2.66 -9.66
CA ILE A 409 3.62 -2.58 -10.37
C ILE A 409 4.72 -2.58 -9.31
N TYR A 410 5.68 -3.49 -9.43
CA TYR A 410 6.78 -3.64 -8.48
C TYR A 410 8.07 -3.07 -9.06
N SER A 411 8.82 -2.34 -8.23
CA SER A 411 10.10 -1.73 -8.60
C SER A 411 11.27 -2.65 -8.20
N GLY A 412 12.35 -2.64 -8.97
CA GLY A 412 13.53 -3.46 -8.66
C GLY A 412 14.25 -3.00 -7.40
N GLU A 413 14.03 -1.73 -7.02
CA GLU A 413 14.63 -1.03 -5.90
C GLU A 413 13.78 -1.15 -4.60
N GLY A 414 12.46 -1.34 -4.71
CA GLY A 414 11.51 -1.26 -3.59
C GLY A 414 10.76 -2.54 -3.24
N VAL A 415 10.95 -3.63 -4.00
CA VAL A 415 10.08 -4.82 -3.99
C VAL A 415 9.74 -5.39 -2.61
N VAL A 416 10.70 -5.46 -1.69
CA VAL A 416 10.49 -6.05 -0.35
C VAL A 416 9.46 -5.23 0.45
N ALA A 417 9.60 -3.89 0.44
CA ALA A 417 8.67 -2.99 1.11
C ALA A 417 7.32 -2.88 0.37
N GLU A 418 7.31 -3.06 -0.95
CA GLU A 418 6.09 -3.13 -1.75
C GLU A 418 5.29 -4.41 -1.48
N LEU A 419 5.96 -5.55 -1.31
CA LEU A 419 5.35 -6.84 -0.98
C LEU A 419 4.78 -6.87 0.44
N GLU A 420 5.55 -6.43 1.43
CA GLU A 420 5.06 -6.24 2.81
C GLU A 420 3.83 -5.33 2.85
N ARG A 421 3.86 -4.21 2.11
CA ARG A 421 2.70 -3.33 1.97
C ARG A 421 1.51 -4.04 1.31
N SER A 422 1.73 -4.82 0.25
CA SER A 422 0.64 -5.53 -0.45
C SER A 422 -0.03 -6.57 0.44
N LYS A 423 0.74 -7.33 1.24
CA LYS A 423 0.22 -8.23 2.29
C LYS A 423 -0.66 -7.48 3.27
N LEU A 424 -0.15 -6.42 3.89
CA LEU A 424 -0.88 -5.70 4.96
C LEU A 424 -2.19 -5.09 4.45
N GLU A 425 -2.16 -4.48 3.26
CA GLU A 425 -3.35 -3.89 2.64
C GLU A 425 -4.35 -4.98 2.20
N TYR A 426 -3.90 -6.14 1.70
CA TYR A 426 -4.77 -7.27 1.38
C TYR A 426 -5.46 -7.84 2.64
N LEU A 427 -4.70 -8.08 3.72
CA LEU A 427 -5.25 -8.57 4.99
C LEU A 427 -6.28 -7.61 5.58
N GLN A 428 -6.01 -6.30 5.51
CA GLN A 428 -6.94 -5.26 5.96
C GLN A 428 -8.26 -5.28 5.17
N ALA A 429 -8.21 -5.54 3.87
CA ALA A 429 -9.36 -5.52 2.99
C ALA A 429 -10.17 -6.83 2.95
N SER A 430 -9.59 -7.98 3.30
CA SER A 430 -10.18 -9.30 3.01
C SER A 430 -10.64 -10.11 4.23
N VAL A 431 -10.15 -9.84 5.44
CA VAL A 431 -10.50 -10.60 6.65
C VAL A 431 -11.81 -10.07 7.25
N VAL A 432 -12.84 -10.92 7.33
CA VAL A 432 -14.16 -10.59 7.92
C VAL A 432 -14.12 -10.67 9.44
N VAL A 433 -14.79 -9.73 10.12
CA VAL A 433 -15.03 -9.76 11.56
C VAL A 433 -16.47 -9.31 11.83
N THR A 434 -17.20 -10.05 12.68
CA THR A 434 -18.61 -9.76 13.00
C THR A 434 -18.83 -9.42 14.48
N SER A 435 -19.95 -8.74 14.77
CA SER A 435 -20.44 -8.50 16.14
C SER A 435 -20.77 -9.80 16.90
N SER A 436 -21.16 -10.86 16.16
CA SER A 436 -21.35 -12.23 16.66
C SER A 436 -20.05 -12.97 17.02
N LYS A 437 -18.91 -12.27 17.07
CA LYS A 437 -17.56 -12.79 17.37
C LYS A 437 -17.03 -13.81 16.37
N ARG A 438 -17.47 -13.75 15.11
CA ARG A 438 -16.90 -14.55 14.03
C ARG A 438 -15.73 -13.82 13.40
N VAL A 439 -14.62 -14.52 13.17
CA VAL A 439 -13.49 -14.06 12.36
C VAL A 439 -13.33 -15.02 11.19
N ALA A 440 -13.32 -14.53 9.96
CA ALA A 440 -13.11 -15.38 8.78
C ALA A 440 -11.95 -14.88 7.92
N VAL A 441 -11.01 -15.79 7.62
CA VAL A 441 -9.78 -15.50 6.87
C VAL A 441 -9.87 -16.05 5.43
N PRO A 442 -9.29 -15.39 4.41
CA PRO A 442 -9.34 -15.89 3.03
C PRO A 442 -8.64 -17.23 2.83
N GLU A 443 -9.23 -18.14 2.04
CA GLU A 443 -8.58 -19.40 1.63
C GLU A 443 -7.23 -19.15 0.93
N LEU A 444 -7.08 -18.02 0.21
CA LEU A 444 -5.80 -17.62 -0.38
C LEU A 444 -4.69 -17.53 0.68
N LEU A 445 -4.98 -17.04 1.89
CA LEU A 445 -4.01 -16.97 2.98
C LEU A 445 -3.58 -18.37 3.43
N ILE A 446 -4.55 -19.26 3.67
CA ILE A 446 -4.30 -20.65 4.10
C ILE A 446 -3.46 -21.41 3.07
N ARG A 447 -3.76 -21.24 1.78
CA ARG A 447 -3.03 -21.87 0.66
C ARG A 447 -1.68 -21.23 0.38
N SER A 448 -1.43 -20.00 0.85
CA SER A 448 -0.18 -19.28 0.58
C SER A 448 1.00 -19.75 1.43
N LEU A 449 0.73 -20.30 2.61
CA LEU A 449 1.73 -20.60 3.64
C LEU A 449 1.62 -22.07 4.07
N PRO A 450 2.63 -22.92 3.76
CA PRO A 450 2.60 -24.35 4.10
C PRO A 450 2.38 -24.61 5.59
N GLU A 451 2.88 -23.73 6.47
CA GLU A 451 2.66 -23.79 7.92
C GLU A 451 1.18 -23.69 8.32
N PHE A 452 0.32 -23.08 7.49
CA PHE A 452 -1.12 -22.96 7.76
C PHE A 452 -1.95 -24.13 7.25
N SER A 453 -1.37 -25.01 6.42
CA SER A 453 -2.06 -26.20 5.92
C SER A 453 -2.30 -27.27 6.99
N SER A 454 -1.60 -27.19 8.13
CA SER A 454 -1.73 -28.10 9.28
C SER A 454 -1.85 -27.39 10.63
N ALA A 455 -1.90 -26.05 10.65
CA ALA A 455 -2.07 -25.28 11.88
C ALA A 455 -3.53 -25.19 12.31
N ASP A 456 -3.74 -25.01 13.62
CA ASP A 456 -5.02 -24.53 14.16
C ASP A 456 -5.33 -23.14 13.55
N MET A 457 -6.58 -22.95 13.12
CA MET A 457 -7.09 -21.69 12.59
C MET A 457 -6.94 -20.53 13.59
N LYS A 458 -6.93 -20.84 14.90
CA LYS A 458 -6.58 -19.85 15.93
C LYS A 458 -5.18 -19.28 15.75
N THR A 459 -4.18 -20.12 15.44
CA THR A 459 -2.80 -19.69 15.16
C THR A 459 -2.74 -18.79 13.92
N VAL A 460 -3.54 -19.07 12.89
CA VAL A 460 -3.66 -18.22 11.70
C VAL A 460 -4.20 -16.84 12.06
N VAL A 461 -5.29 -16.77 12.84
CA VAL A 461 -5.88 -15.49 13.27
C VAL A 461 -4.94 -14.72 14.22
N GLU A 462 -4.23 -15.41 15.11
CA GLU A 462 -3.17 -14.82 15.92
C GLU A 462 -2.05 -14.25 15.03
N TRP A 463 -1.60 -14.96 14.00
CA TRP A 463 -0.61 -14.44 13.05
C TRP A 463 -1.12 -13.20 12.31
N VAL A 464 -2.36 -13.21 11.79
CA VAL A 464 -2.98 -12.04 11.14
C VAL A 464 -3.02 -10.85 12.09
N CYS A 465 -3.41 -11.07 13.35
CA CYS A 465 -3.41 -10.05 14.39
C CYS A 465 -2.00 -9.47 14.64
N HIS A 466 -0.94 -10.29 14.58
CA HIS A 466 0.44 -9.81 14.73
C HIS A 466 0.95 -9.03 13.52
N GLN A 467 0.56 -9.39 12.28
CA GLN A 467 0.93 -8.63 11.08
C GLN A 467 0.33 -7.21 11.08
N LEU A 468 -0.92 -7.08 11.53
CA LEU A 468 -1.67 -5.82 11.42
C LEU A 468 -1.16 -4.73 12.41
N PRO A 469 -1.18 -3.44 12.03
CA PRO A 469 -0.81 -2.34 12.93
C PRO A 469 -1.64 -2.31 14.22
N THR A 470 -1.01 -2.06 15.37
CA THR A 470 -1.66 -2.00 16.71
C THR A 470 -2.78 -0.96 16.79
N SER A 471 -2.67 0.14 16.03
CA SER A 471 -3.69 1.19 15.95
C SER A 471 -4.85 0.86 14.98
N GLY A 472 -4.69 -0.15 14.12
CA GLY A 472 -5.61 -0.49 13.03
C GLY A 472 -6.97 -0.99 13.51
N SER A 473 -8.03 -0.59 12.80
CA SER A 473 -9.43 -0.97 13.08
C SER A 473 -9.62 -2.49 13.09
N LEU A 474 -9.20 -3.19 12.04
CA LEU A 474 -9.32 -4.64 11.92
C LEU A 474 -8.67 -5.38 13.10
N ARG A 475 -7.45 -4.99 13.50
CA ARG A 475 -6.76 -5.61 14.63
C ARG A 475 -7.51 -5.42 15.94
N LYS A 476 -8.07 -4.22 16.17
CA LYS A 476 -8.91 -3.94 17.35
C LYS A 476 -10.15 -4.83 17.36
N SER A 477 -10.87 -4.92 16.24
CA SER A 477 -12.05 -5.78 16.11
C SER A 477 -11.72 -7.26 16.35
N ILE A 478 -10.63 -7.78 15.78
CA ILE A 478 -10.16 -9.16 16.06
C ILE A 478 -9.91 -9.32 17.56
N VAL A 479 -9.07 -8.48 18.17
CA VAL A 479 -8.73 -8.57 19.61
C VAL A 479 -9.98 -8.47 20.51
N GLU A 480 -10.98 -7.70 20.10
CA GLU A 480 -12.26 -7.57 20.82
C GLU A 480 -13.10 -8.86 20.73
N CYS A 481 -13.16 -9.54 19.58
CA CYS A 481 -13.84 -10.84 19.46
C CYS A 481 -13.25 -11.90 20.40
N PHE A 482 -11.92 -11.92 20.60
CA PHE A 482 -11.25 -12.82 21.55
C PHE A 482 -11.32 -12.32 23.00
N ARG A 483 -11.80 -11.10 23.27
CA ARG A 483 -11.91 -10.51 24.62
C ARG A 483 -13.31 -10.74 25.18
N GLY A 484 -13.53 -11.85 25.89
CA GLY A 484 -14.81 -12.10 26.56
C GLY A 484 -14.82 -13.32 27.48
N HIS A 485 -15.99 -13.57 28.09
CA HIS A 485 -16.19 -14.72 28.98
C HIS A 485 -16.04 -16.06 28.23
N PRO A 486 -15.51 -17.11 28.89
CA PRO A 486 -15.17 -18.39 28.25
C PRO A 486 -16.37 -19.18 27.70
N LYS A 487 -17.61 -18.76 27.97
CA LYS A 487 -18.84 -19.35 27.42
C LYS A 487 -19.18 -18.89 25.99
N THR A 488 -18.50 -17.85 25.49
CA THR A 488 -18.66 -17.37 24.10
C THR A 488 -17.28 -17.31 23.45
N GLN A 489 -16.78 -18.45 22.97
CA GLN A 489 -15.56 -18.47 22.17
C GLN A 489 -15.86 -17.92 20.75
N PRO A 490 -14.92 -17.20 20.12
CA PRO A 490 -15.09 -16.71 18.77
C PRO A 490 -15.08 -17.87 17.76
N THR A 491 -15.99 -17.82 16.79
CA THR A 491 -16.00 -18.76 15.66
C THR A 491 -14.93 -18.34 14.66
N ILE A 492 -14.09 -19.28 14.22
CA ILE A 492 -13.03 -19.02 13.24
C ILE A 492 -13.28 -19.84 11.98
N ASP A 493 -13.52 -19.16 10.88
CA ASP A 493 -13.84 -19.78 9.59
C ASP A 493 -12.78 -19.46 8.51
N THR A 494 -12.78 -20.25 7.44
CA THR A 494 -12.13 -19.89 6.18
C THR A 494 -13.18 -19.38 5.20
N LEU A 495 -12.91 -18.25 4.53
CA LEU A 495 -13.71 -17.76 3.41
C LEU A 495 -13.30 -18.52 2.15
N SER A 496 -14.25 -19.23 1.53
CA SER A 496 -14.05 -19.98 0.29
C SER A 496 -13.44 -19.14 -0.82
N TYR A 497 -12.59 -19.74 -1.64
CA TYR A 497 -12.00 -19.06 -2.79
C TYR A 497 -13.06 -18.76 -3.87
N ASP A 498 -13.21 -17.47 -4.20
CA ASP A 498 -14.10 -16.98 -5.25
C ASP A 498 -13.35 -16.82 -6.57
N PHE A 499 -13.83 -17.53 -7.59
CA PHE A 499 -13.29 -17.57 -8.94
C PHE A 499 -13.99 -16.60 -9.93
N GLU A 500 -14.97 -15.79 -9.49
CA GLU A 500 -15.55 -14.74 -10.31
C GLU A 500 -14.45 -13.81 -10.86
N PHE A 501 -14.49 -13.46 -12.14
CA PHE A 501 -13.43 -12.66 -12.74
C PHE A 501 -13.48 -11.20 -12.28
N GLN A 502 -12.38 -10.75 -11.67
CA GLN A 502 -12.23 -9.41 -11.13
C GLN A 502 -10.77 -8.95 -11.18
N TYR A 503 -10.55 -7.68 -11.56
CA TYR A 503 -9.33 -6.96 -11.26
C TYR A 503 -9.63 -5.74 -10.38
N LEU A 504 -8.70 -5.46 -9.47
CA LEU A 504 -8.66 -4.24 -8.67
C LEU A 504 -7.47 -3.42 -9.16
N LEU A 505 -7.76 -2.27 -9.78
CA LEU A 505 -6.78 -1.45 -10.49
C LEU A 505 -6.65 -0.06 -9.85
N PRO A 506 -5.42 0.51 -9.79
CA PRO A 506 -5.25 1.94 -9.55
C PRO A 506 -5.76 2.76 -10.75
N LEU A 507 -6.21 4.00 -10.49
CA LEU A 507 -7.01 4.83 -11.40
C LEU A 507 -6.23 5.82 -12.30
#